data_AF-B6XKS9-F1
#
_entry.id   AF-B6XKS9-F1
#
_cell.length_a   1.000
_cell.length_b   1.000
_cell.length_c   1.000
_cell.angle_alpha   90.00
_cell.angle_beta   90.00
_cell.angle_gamma   90.00
#
_symmetry.space_group_name_H-M   'P 1'
#
loop_
_entity.id
_entity.type
_entity.pdbx_description
1 polymer ?
#
loop_
_entity_poly.entity_id
_entity_poly.type
_entity_poly.pdbx_seq_one_letter_code
_entity_poly.pdbx_strand_id
1 'polypeptide(L)'
;VPVAASAVKYQIATFVLDSMSDGVRKMLANQQYIQYFLRNMDTWLTQDGIVEIKTPTGETVRLESIIALKKLIDGKMAVGANGLGASPSGNTQPVTYKDADKLEANGFYAASGGDAINFAQLYSAILVMTRQGGSDNSGMVDQLQLGNGRIYGRSRTGMKWSGWMSPIYPGDYGLAGSGPYRGGNGDVDFFNIVKERKTQVFRTNTSTTYQYAYGPTFLISTG
;
A
#
# COMPACT_ATOMS: atom_id res chain seq x y z
N VAL A 1 46.72 26.81 -63.41
CA VAL A 1 46.48 27.73 -64.55
C VAL A 1 46.03 26.89 -65.73
N PRO A 2 44.84 27.07 -66.30
CA PRO A 2 44.47 26.32 -67.50
C PRO A 2 45.28 26.87 -68.68
N VAL A 3 45.86 25.97 -69.49
CA VAL A 3 46.48 26.34 -70.76
C VAL A 3 45.36 26.53 -71.77
N ALA A 4 45.08 27.79 -72.12
CA ALA A 4 44.17 28.11 -73.21
C ALA A 4 44.92 27.94 -74.54
N ALA A 5 44.55 26.95 -75.34
CA ALA A 5 44.96 26.87 -76.73
C ALA A 5 44.20 27.96 -77.52
N SER A 6 44.96 28.91 -78.06
CA SER A 6 44.45 30.03 -78.87
C SER A 6 43.98 29.52 -80.23
N ALA A 7 42.75 29.91 -80.63
CA ALA A 7 42.09 29.73 -81.94
C ALA A 7 41.26 28.44 -82.20
N VAL A 8 40.27 28.11 -81.35
CA VAL A 8 39.23 27.11 -81.69
C VAL A 8 37.83 27.75 -81.70
N LYS A 9 37.05 27.51 -82.78
CA LYS A 9 35.71 28.12 -83.01
C LYS A 9 34.62 27.61 -82.06
N TYR A 10 34.86 26.50 -81.35
CA TYR A 10 34.00 25.97 -80.30
C TYR A 10 34.86 25.39 -79.17
N GLN A 11 34.61 25.81 -77.94
CA GLN A 11 35.31 25.33 -76.75
C GLN A 11 34.33 24.51 -75.91
N ILE A 12 34.62 23.22 -75.68
CA ILE A 12 33.83 22.37 -74.77
C ILE A 12 34.42 22.52 -73.37
N ALA A 13 33.70 23.21 -72.49
CA ALA A 13 34.03 23.26 -71.08
C ALA A 13 33.58 21.93 -70.42
N THR A 14 34.54 21.08 -70.05
CA THR A 14 34.27 19.89 -69.24
C THR A 14 34.30 20.27 -67.76
N PHE A 15 33.17 20.75 -67.22
CA PHE A 15 33.01 20.88 -65.77
C PHE A 15 32.68 19.52 -65.17
N VAL A 16 33.39 19.13 -64.10
CA VAL A 16 32.89 18.09 -63.20
C VAL A 16 31.71 18.69 -62.44
N LEU A 17 30.55 18.04 -62.50
CA LEU A 17 29.32 18.49 -61.84
C LEU A 17 29.55 18.68 -60.32
N ASP A 18 29.16 19.84 -59.79
CA ASP A 18 29.14 20.12 -58.34
C ASP A 18 28.08 19.28 -57.58
N SER A 19 27.39 18.36 -58.28
CA SER A 19 26.37 17.46 -57.73
C SER A 19 26.94 16.39 -56.79
N MET A 20 28.17 15.92 -57.03
CA MET A 20 28.87 15.03 -56.08
C MET A 20 29.19 15.77 -54.78
N SER A 21 29.57 17.05 -54.88
CA SER A 21 29.85 17.91 -53.73
C SER A 21 28.58 18.23 -52.93
N ASP A 22 27.46 18.52 -53.59
CA ASP A 22 26.16 18.73 -52.93
C ASP A 22 25.60 17.46 -52.29
N GLY A 23 25.72 16.31 -52.97
CA GLY A 23 25.35 15.01 -52.40
C GLY A 23 26.17 14.67 -51.15
N VAL A 24 27.49 14.92 -51.17
CA VAL A 24 28.38 14.72 -50.03
C VAL A 24 28.04 15.69 -48.88
N ARG A 25 27.70 16.95 -49.17
CA ARG A 25 27.27 17.92 -48.15
C ARG A 25 25.97 17.51 -47.44
N LYS A 26 24.98 17.01 -48.20
CA LYS A 26 23.71 16.50 -47.63
C LYS A 26 23.92 15.23 -46.82
N MET A 27 24.79 14.34 -47.28
CA MET A 27 25.14 13.12 -46.55
C MET A 27 25.90 13.44 -45.25
N LEU A 28 26.81 14.42 -45.28
CA LEU A 28 27.53 14.91 -44.11
C LEU A 28 26.57 15.57 -43.10
N ALA A 29 25.63 16.40 -43.57
CA ALA A 29 24.61 17.00 -42.72
C ALA A 29 23.72 15.94 -42.06
N ASN A 30 23.29 14.92 -42.81
CA ASN A 30 22.52 13.80 -42.27
C ASN A 30 23.32 12.99 -41.23
N GLN A 31 24.59 12.71 -41.50
CA GLN A 31 25.47 12.07 -40.51
C GLN A 31 25.56 12.91 -39.25
N GLN A 32 25.73 14.22 -39.38
CA GLN A 32 25.83 15.12 -38.24
C GLN A 32 24.54 15.15 -37.41
N TYR A 33 23.36 15.18 -38.04
CA TYR A 33 22.07 15.09 -37.35
C TYR A 33 21.90 13.77 -36.59
N ILE A 34 22.30 12.64 -37.19
CA ILE A 34 22.28 11.33 -36.53
C ILE A 34 23.18 11.34 -35.29
N GLN A 35 24.38 11.91 -35.38
CA GLN A 35 25.31 11.99 -34.24
C GLN A 35 24.76 12.86 -33.10
N TYR A 36 24.12 13.99 -33.41
CA TYR A 36 23.45 14.80 -32.39
C TYR A 36 22.32 14.03 -31.70
N PHE A 37 21.48 13.34 -32.47
CA PHE A 37 20.41 12.52 -31.91
C PHE A 37 20.95 11.44 -30.97
N LEU A 38 21.95 10.67 -31.42
CA LEU A 38 22.53 9.57 -30.63
C LEU A 38 23.18 10.07 -29.33
N ARG A 39 23.94 11.17 -29.38
CA ARG A 39 24.54 11.76 -28.18
C ARG A 39 23.49 12.27 -27.18
N ASN A 40 22.43 12.87 -27.68
CA ASN A 40 21.34 13.35 -26.84
C ASN A 40 20.58 12.19 -26.19
N MET A 41 20.36 11.09 -26.92
CA MET A 41 19.73 9.87 -26.38
C MET A 41 20.61 9.22 -25.31
N ASP A 42 21.92 9.11 -25.56
CA ASP A 42 22.88 8.60 -24.59
C ASP A 42 22.85 9.45 -23.30
N THR A 43 22.87 10.78 -23.45
CA THR A 43 22.76 11.73 -22.34
C THR A 43 21.46 11.52 -21.56
N TRP A 44 20.31 11.40 -22.22
CA TRP A 44 19.01 11.23 -21.58
C TRP A 44 18.84 9.88 -20.85
N LEU A 45 19.44 8.82 -21.37
CA LEU A 45 19.37 7.47 -20.83
C LEU A 45 20.36 7.20 -19.69
N THR A 46 21.56 7.79 -19.75
CA THR A 46 22.68 7.41 -18.87
C THR A 46 23.00 8.44 -17.79
N GLN A 47 22.69 9.72 -17.99
CA GLN A 47 22.94 10.74 -16.99
C GLN A 47 21.83 10.74 -15.92
N ASP A 48 22.16 11.25 -14.75
CA ASP A 48 21.23 11.40 -13.63
C ASP A 48 20.89 12.88 -13.41
N GLY A 49 19.63 13.16 -13.07
CA GLY A 49 19.13 14.52 -12.86
C GLY A 49 18.59 15.21 -14.12
N ILE A 50 18.78 16.53 -14.21
CA ILE A 50 18.33 17.34 -15.34
C ILE A 50 19.40 17.31 -16.43
N VAL A 51 19.04 16.85 -17.62
CA VAL A 51 19.91 16.76 -18.79
C VAL A 51 19.61 17.88 -19.78
N GLU A 52 20.67 18.38 -20.43
CA GLU A 52 20.58 19.39 -21.49
C GLU A 52 20.74 18.74 -22.85
N ILE A 53 19.69 18.80 -23.66
CA ILE A 53 19.62 18.22 -25.00
C ILE A 53 19.74 19.33 -26.02
N LYS A 54 20.71 19.23 -26.94
CA LYS A 54 20.84 20.18 -28.06
C LYS A 54 20.09 19.67 -29.27
N THR A 55 19.01 20.34 -29.66
CA THR A 55 18.24 19.97 -30.85
C THR A 55 19.09 20.14 -32.12
N PRO A 56 18.71 19.47 -33.23
CA PRO A 56 19.31 19.70 -34.55
C PRO A 56 19.29 21.17 -35.01
N THR A 57 18.36 21.97 -34.47
CA THR A 57 18.21 23.40 -34.75
C THR A 57 19.11 24.29 -33.86
N GLY A 58 19.86 23.70 -32.93
CA GLY A 58 20.77 24.41 -32.03
C GLY A 58 20.14 24.89 -30.71
N GLU A 59 18.85 24.62 -30.50
CA GLU A 59 18.13 24.95 -29.27
C GLU A 59 18.53 24.00 -28.15
N THR A 60 18.60 24.48 -26.91
CA THR A 60 18.88 23.64 -25.74
C THR A 60 17.59 23.41 -24.96
N VAL A 61 17.21 22.14 -24.80
CA VAL A 61 16.03 21.71 -24.05
C VAL A 61 16.48 21.01 -22.78
N ARG A 62 15.86 21.34 -21.64
CA ARG A 62 16.14 20.73 -20.34
C ARG A 62 15.07 19.68 -20.05
N LEU A 63 15.47 18.42 -19.85
CA LEU A 63 14.58 17.32 -19.51
C LEU A 63 15.05 16.62 -18.23
N GLU A 64 14.14 16.02 -17.48
CA GLU A 64 14.53 15.04 -16.47
C GLU A 64 15.02 13.76 -17.17
N SER A 65 16.15 13.22 -16.70
CA SER A 65 16.69 11.97 -17.24
C SER A 65 15.81 10.78 -16.89
N ILE A 66 15.93 9.69 -17.66
CA ILE A 66 15.18 8.47 -17.38
C ILE A 66 15.54 7.90 -16.01
N ILE A 67 16.79 8.07 -15.57
CA ILE A 67 17.23 7.66 -14.22
C ILE A 67 16.56 8.51 -13.15
N ALA A 68 16.48 9.83 -13.33
CA ALA A 68 15.79 10.73 -12.40
C ALA A 68 14.30 10.39 -12.29
N LEU A 69 13.63 10.18 -13.44
CA LEU A 69 12.23 9.76 -13.50
C LEU A 69 12.01 8.41 -12.82
N LYS A 70 12.92 7.44 -13.03
CA LYS A 70 12.86 6.14 -12.35
C LYS A 70 12.97 6.30 -10.84
N LYS A 71 13.93 7.08 -10.34
CA LYS A 71 14.08 7.35 -8.90
C LYS A 71 12.85 8.01 -8.29
N LEU A 72 12.18 8.89 -9.04
CA LEU A 72 10.94 9.53 -8.59
C LEU A 72 9.77 8.56 -8.47
N ILE A 73 9.77 7.44 -9.21
CA ILE A 73 8.71 6.44 -9.21
C ILE A 73 9.05 5.27 -8.29
N ASP A 74 10.34 4.94 -8.17
CA ASP A 74 10.83 3.85 -7.36
C ASP A 74 10.41 4.04 -5.89
N GLY A 75 9.80 3.01 -5.31
CA GLY A 75 9.26 3.05 -3.94
C GLY A 75 7.92 3.76 -3.75
N LYS A 76 7.30 4.39 -4.77
CA LYS A 76 5.99 5.06 -4.58
C LYS A 76 4.79 4.11 -4.50
N MET A 77 4.83 2.96 -5.19
CA MET A 77 3.82 1.91 -5.05
C MET A 77 4.31 0.59 -5.66
N ALA A 78 5.08 -0.20 -4.90
CA ALA A 78 5.45 -1.54 -5.32
C ALA A 78 4.31 -2.52 -5.02
N VAL A 79 3.97 -3.40 -5.98
CA VAL A 79 3.02 -4.50 -5.76
C VAL A 79 3.55 -5.39 -4.63
N GLY A 80 2.76 -5.60 -3.59
CA GLY A 80 3.12 -6.31 -2.35
C GLY A 80 3.60 -5.41 -1.20
N ALA A 81 3.97 -4.15 -1.48
CA ALA A 81 4.33 -3.20 -0.43
C ALA A 81 3.07 -2.71 0.30
N ASN A 82 3.15 -2.62 1.64
CA ASN A 82 2.04 -2.19 2.50
C ASN A 82 0.71 -2.91 2.18
N GLY A 83 0.79 -4.20 1.79
CA GLY A 83 -0.37 -5.04 1.48
C GLY A 83 -1.09 -4.73 0.17
N LEU A 84 -0.62 -3.76 -0.63
CA LEU A 84 -1.27 -3.36 -1.88
C LEU A 84 -1.00 -4.37 -3.00
N GLY A 85 -2.06 -4.97 -3.55
CA GLY A 85 -1.95 -5.93 -4.66
C GLY A 85 -1.31 -7.28 -4.28
N ALA A 86 -1.19 -7.58 -2.97
CA ALA A 86 -0.72 -8.87 -2.50
C ALA A 86 -1.81 -9.94 -2.64
N SER A 87 -1.41 -11.15 -3.02
CA SER A 87 -2.32 -12.30 -3.13
C SER A 87 -2.32 -13.12 -1.85
N PRO A 88 -3.47 -13.64 -1.39
CA PRO A 88 -3.51 -14.52 -0.22
C PRO A 88 -2.77 -15.86 -0.43
N SER A 89 -2.55 -16.26 -1.69
CA SER A 89 -1.95 -17.56 -2.06
C SER A 89 -1.13 -17.50 -3.36
N GLY A 90 -0.28 -16.47 -3.55
CA GLY A 90 0.50 -16.29 -4.78
C GLY A 90 1.98 -15.94 -4.59
N ASN A 91 2.67 -15.66 -5.70
CA ASN A 91 4.11 -15.33 -5.74
C ASN A 91 4.46 -14.01 -5.03
N THR A 92 3.51 -13.08 -4.92
CA THR A 92 3.69 -11.81 -4.19
C THR A 92 2.90 -11.86 -2.89
N GLN A 93 3.62 -12.20 -1.81
CA GLN A 93 3.07 -12.20 -0.45
C GLN A 93 3.16 -10.79 0.15
N PRO A 94 2.20 -10.41 1.01
CA PRO A 94 2.29 -9.16 1.73
C PRO A 94 3.53 -9.17 2.63
N VAL A 95 4.17 -8.02 2.82
CA VAL A 95 5.21 -7.89 3.83
C VAL A 95 4.64 -8.28 5.19
N THR A 96 5.24 -9.29 5.82
CA THR A 96 4.82 -9.78 7.13
C THR A 96 5.64 -9.16 8.25
N TYR A 97 5.00 -8.98 9.40
CA TYR A 97 5.62 -8.40 10.58
C TYR A 97 5.51 -9.35 11.75
N LYS A 98 6.62 -9.50 12.48
CA LYS A 98 6.69 -10.33 13.67
C LYS A 98 5.98 -9.70 14.85
N ASP A 99 6.08 -8.39 15.02
CA ASP A 99 5.53 -7.68 16.18
C ASP A 99 4.59 -6.58 15.72
N ALA A 100 3.32 -6.70 16.10
CA ALA A 100 2.31 -5.70 15.77
C ALA A 100 2.58 -4.33 16.44
N ASP A 101 3.33 -4.29 17.54
CA ASP A 101 3.65 -3.04 18.25
C ASP A 101 4.66 -2.16 17.47
N LYS A 102 5.35 -2.74 16.48
CA LYS A 102 6.28 -2.02 15.60
C LYS A 102 5.63 -1.42 14.35
N LEU A 103 4.33 -1.67 14.15
CA LEU A 103 3.58 -1.11 13.04
C LEU A 103 3.15 0.33 13.40
N GLU A 104 4.05 1.28 13.15
CA GLU A 104 3.86 2.72 13.44
C GLU A 104 3.65 3.57 12.18
N ALA A 105 3.32 2.93 11.05
CA ALA A 105 2.99 3.60 9.80
C ALA A 105 1.58 3.22 9.32
N ASN A 106 0.94 4.14 8.58
CA ASN A 106 -0.35 3.88 7.94
C ASN A 106 -0.23 2.78 6.89
N GLY A 107 -1.10 1.78 6.92
CA GLY A 107 -1.13 0.77 5.87
C GLY A 107 -1.90 -0.51 6.20
N PHE A 108 -1.90 -1.42 5.23
CA PHE A 108 -2.37 -2.79 5.38
C PHE A 108 -1.16 -3.71 5.56
N TYR A 109 -1.18 -4.55 6.58
CA TYR A 109 -0.08 -5.46 6.89
C TYR A 109 -0.61 -6.87 7.19
N ALA A 110 0.30 -7.83 7.31
CA ALA A 110 0.00 -9.19 7.72
C ALA A 110 0.93 -9.64 8.86
N ALA A 111 0.41 -10.47 9.75
CA ALA A 111 1.20 -11.14 10.77
C ALA A 111 2.15 -12.18 10.15
N SER A 112 3.30 -12.44 10.79
CA SER A 112 4.28 -13.44 10.35
C SER A 112 3.91 -14.90 10.67
N GLY A 113 2.64 -15.19 10.97
CA GLY A 113 2.19 -16.53 11.32
C GLY A 113 2.57 -16.94 12.74
N GLY A 114 3.03 -18.19 12.90
CA GLY A 114 3.19 -18.84 14.22
C GLY A 114 4.14 -18.13 15.19
N ASP A 115 5.08 -17.33 14.68
CA ASP A 115 6.05 -16.58 15.51
C ASP A 115 5.60 -15.13 15.79
N ALA A 116 4.41 -14.73 15.33
CA ALA A 116 3.94 -13.37 15.48
C ALA A 116 3.54 -13.06 16.94
N ILE A 117 3.81 -11.84 17.39
CA ILE A 117 3.53 -11.35 18.75
C ILE A 117 2.70 -10.08 18.70
N ASN A 118 1.91 -9.86 19.74
CA ASN A 118 1.03 -8.70 19.91
C ASN A 118 -0.09 -8.55 18.86
N PHE A 119 -0.33 -9.56 18.03
CA PHE A 119 -1.52 -9.62 17.16
C PHE A 119 -2.71 -10.23 17.92
N ALA A 120 -3.93 -9.77 17.61
CA ALA A 120 -5.14 -10.47 18.04
C ALA A 120 -5.28 -11.84 17.36
N GLN A 121 -4.77 -11.96 16.13
CA GLN A 121 -4.77 -13.19 15.33
C GLN A 121 -3.47 -13.32 14.53
N LEU A 122 -2.72 -14.40 14.79
CA LEU A 122 -1.38 -14.70 14.27
C LEU A 122 -1.29 -14.83 12.73
N TYR A 123 -2.41 -15.11 12.07
CA TYR A 123 -2.48 -15.35 10.62
C TYR A 123 -3.47 -14.42 9.92
N SER A 124 -3.81 -13.30 10.55
CA SER A 124 -4.74 -12.35 9.96
C SER A 124 -4.05 -11.05 9.55
N ALA A 125 -4.63 -10.41 8.54
CA ALA A 125 -4.29 -9.07 8.14
C ALA A 125 -4.62 -8.06 9.26
N ILE A 126 -3.95 -6.91 9.21
CA ILE A 126 -4.13 -5.80 10.13
C ILE A 126 -4.15 -4.50 9.33
N LEU A 127 -5.11 -3.63 9.65
CA LEU A 127 -5.13 -2.24 9.21
C LEU A 127 -4.56 -1.39 10.32
N VAL A 128 -3.61 -0.52 9.97
CA VAL A 128 -2.93 0.37 10.91
C VAL A 128 -3.17 1.79 10.47
N MET A 129 -3.65 2.60 11.41
CA MET A 129 -3.95 4.01 11.24
C MET A 129 -3.15 4.78 12.28
N THR A 130 -2.45 5.82 11.87
CA THR A 130 -1.48 6.55 12.67
C THR A 130 -1.73 8.03 12.53
N ARG A 131 -1.61 8.75 13.65
CA ARG A 131 -1.71 10.19 13.70
C ARG A 131 -0.55 10.74 14.51
N GLN A 132 0.20 11.66 13.92
CA GLN A 132 1.22 12.42 14.64
C GLN A 132 0.57 13.40 15.64
N GLY A 133 1.18 13.58 16.81
CA GLY A 133 0.73 14.51 17.85
C GLY A 133 0.49 13.82 19.20
N GLY A 134 -0.47 14.33 19.97
CA GLY A 134 -0.70 13.93 21.37
C GLY A 134 0.02 14.84 22.35
N SER A 135 -0.43 14.85 23.62
CA SER A 135 0.13 15.71 24.67
C SER A 135 1.60 15.42 25.01
N ASP A 136 2.12 14.27 24.57
CA ASP A 136 3.48 13.80 24.80
C ASP A 136 4.29 13.60 23.51
N ASN A 137 3.78 14.10 22.37
CA ASN A 137 4.37 13.96 21.04
C ASN A 137 4.64 12.52 20.57
N SER A 138 4.11 11.49 21.26
CA SER A 138 4.36 10.09 20.91
C SER A 138 3.51 9.59 19.73
N GLY A 139 2.53 10.38 19.28
CA GLY A 139 1.55 9.98 18.27
C GLY A 139 0.54 8.97 18.80
N MET A 140 -0.52 8.77 18.03
CA MET A 140 -1.54 7.74 18.27
C MET A 140 -1.50 6.70 17.16
N VAL A 141 -1.72 5.45 17.52
CA VAL A 141 -1.81 4.34 16.57
C VAL A 141 -3.07 3.53 16.86
N ASP A 142 -3.96 3.43 15.90
CA ASP A 142 -5.14 2.57 15.95
C ASP A 142 -4.94 1.38 15.04
N GLN A 143 -5.21 0.19 15.57
CA GLN A 143 -5.06 -1.06 14.86
C GLN A 143 -6.39 -1.81 14.83
N LEU A 144 -6.69 -2.38 13.67
CA LEU A 144 -7.89 -3.15 13.40
C LEU A 144 -7.53 -4.49 12.76
N GLN A 145 -7.99 -5.59 13.34
CA GLN A 145 -7.89 -6.93 12.74
C GLN A 145 -9.27 -7.56 12.59
N LEU A 146 -9.41 -8.39 11.58
CA LEU A 146 -10.56 -9.26 11.39
C LEU A 146 -10.13 -10.69 11.65
N GLY A 147 -10.94 -11.53 12.29
CA GLY A 147 -10.59 -12.94 12.43
C GLY A 147 -11.61 -13.75 13.20
N ASN A 148 -11.80 -15.01 12.81
CA ASN A 148 -12.81 -15.90 13.37
C ASN A 148 -14.23 -15.28 13.38
N GLY A 149 -14.56 -14.52 12.32
CA GLY A 149 -15.82 -13.81 12.19
C GLY A 149 -15.98 -12.58 13.08
N ARG A 150 -14.90 -12.13 13.75
CA ARG A 150 -14.90 -11.00 14.68
C ARG A 150 -14.03 -9.86 14.21
N ILE A 151 -14.27 -8.69 14.79
CA ILE A 151 -13.49 -7.47 14.63
C ILE A 151 -12.75 -7.22 15.93
N TYR A 152 -11.45 -7.02 15.86
CA TYR A 152 -10.59 -6.68 16.99
C TYR A 152 -10.00 -5.29 16.77
N GLY A 153 -10.12 -4.42 17.76
CA GLY A 153 -9.51 -3.10 17.77
C GLY A 153 -8.59 -2.92 18.97
N ARG A 154 -7.51 -2.16 18.79
CA ARG A 154 -6.70 -1.63 19.89
C ARG A 154 -6.09 -0.29 19.51
N SER A 155 -5.68 0.46 20.51
CA SER A 155 -5.06 1.77 20.32
C SER A 155 -3.78 1.89 21.15
N ARG A 156 -2.84 2.69 20.66
CA ARG A 156 -1.66 3.14 21.40
C ARG A 156 -1.79 4.61 21.72
N THR A 157 -1.73 4.95 23.00
CA THR A 157 -1.66 6.33 23.49
C THR A 157 -0.55 6.43 24.54
N GLY A 158 0.26 7.49 24.46
CA GLY A 158 1.41 7.70 25.33
C GLY A 158 2.37 6.53 25.43
N MET A 159 2.75 5.99 24.25
CA MET A 159 3.61 4.82 24.08
C MET A 159 3.11 3.54 24.78
N LYS A 160 1.84 3.49 25.19
CA LYS A 160 1.23 2.32 25.82
C LYS A 160 0.13 1.76 24.94
N TRP A 161 0.20 0.47 24.67
CA TRP A 161 -0.83 -0.26 23.96
C TRP A 161 -1.97 -0.62 24.91
N SER A 162 -3.20 -0.40 24.47
CA SER A 162 -4.35 -1.06 25.08
C SER A 162 -4.29 -2.56 24.80
N GLY A 163 -5.03 -3.34 25.60
CA GLY A 163 -5.38 -4.70 25.20
C GLY A 163 -6.19 -4.70 23.91
N TRP A 164 -6.19 -5.84 23.22
CA TRP A 164 -7.10 -6.07 22.10
C TRP A 164 -8.53 -6.17 22.62
N MET A 165 -9.44 -5.45 21.98
CA MET A 165 -10.86 -5.43 22.31
C MET A 165 -11.67 -5.92 21.12
N SER A 166 -12.75 -6.65 21.38
CA SER A 166 -13.73 -7.06 20.37
C SER A 166 -15.11 -6.63 20.87
N PRO A 167 -16.00 -6.15 19.99
CA PRO A 167 -17.42 -6.02 20.32
C PRO A 167 -17.99 -7.36 20.81
N ILE A 168 -19.04 -7.28 21.61
CA ILE A 168 -19.86 -8.44 21.99
C ILE A 168 -20.80 -8.73 20.83
N TYR A 169 -20.84 -9.98 20.38
CA TYR A 169 -21.72 -10.42 19.30
C TYR A 169 -22.94 -11.18 19.85
N PRO A 170 -24.05 -11.26 19.08
CA PRO A 170 -25.09 -12.24 19.35
C PRO A 170 -24.50 -13.66 19.43
N GLY A 171 -24.83 -14.40 20.48
CA GLY A 171 -24.27 -15.69 20.84
C GLY A 171 -23.18 -15.61 21.93
N ASP A 172 -22.52 -14.46 22.10
CA ASP A 172 -21.53 -14.29 23.16
C ASP A 172 -22.19 -14.22 24.53
N TYR A 173 -21.66 -14.96 25.49
CA TYR A 173 -22.15 -14.99 26.87
C TYR A 173 -23.67 -15.28 26.99
N GLY A 174 -24.26 -15.96 26.00
CA GLY A 174 -25.69 -16.28 25.97
C GLY A 174 -26.61 -15.11 25.56
N LEU A 175 -26.06 -13.97 25.13
CA LEU A 175 -26.82 -12.83 24.62
C LEU A 175 -27.31 -13.13 23.20
N ALA A 176 -28.63 -13.22 22.97
CA ALA A 176 -29.24 -13.44 21.64
C ALA A 176 -28.81 -14.73 20.88
N GLY A 177 -28.06 -15.65 21.50
CA GLY A 177 -28.09 -17.07 21.11
C GLY A 177 -29.46 -17.68 21.44
N SER A 178 -29.73 -18.95 21.11
CA SER A 178 -30.94 -19.64 21.59
C SER A 178 -31.08 -19.44 23.09
N GLY A 179 -31.88 -18.44 23.48
CA GLY A 179 -32.12 -18.09 24.87
C GLY A 179 -32.85 -19.24 25.56
N PRO A 180 -33.26 -19.09 26.82
CA PRO A 180 -34.22 -20.01 27.41
C PRO A 180 -35.41 -20.17 26.46
N TYR A 181 -35.51 -21.34 25.82
CA TYR A 181 -36.50 -21.62 24.80
C TYR A 181 -37.87 -21.73 25.48
N ARG A 182 -38.77 -20.80 25.18
CA ARG A 182 -40.17 -20.89 25.56
C ARG A 182 -40.79 -21.99 24.69
N GLY A 183 -41.01 -23.18 25.25
CA GLY A 183 -41.51 -24.33 24.50
C GLY A 183 -41.08 -25.71 24.98
N GLY A 184 -40.26 -25.81 26.04
CA GLY A 184 -40.14 -27.05 26.80
C GLY A 184 -41.34 -27.19 27.74
N ASN A 185 -41.98 -28.36 27.76
CA ASN A 185 -43.17 -28.62 28.58
C ASN A 185 -42.91 -28.29 30.06
N GLY A 186 -43.36 -27.10 30.46
CA GLY A 186 -43.18 -26.56 31.80
C GLY A 186 -42.41 -25.24 31.78
N ASP A 187 -43.08 -24.16 31.36
CA ASP A 187 -42.66 -22.77 31.58
C ASP A 187 -42.55 -22.39 33.09
N VAL A 188 -42.52 -23.38 33.98
CA VAL A 188 -42.57 -23.23 35.44
C VAL A 188 -41.27 -22.61 35.98
N ASP A 189 -40.13 -22.88 35.35
CA ASP A 189 -38.82 -22.47 35.88
C ASP A 189 -38.53 -20.98 35.69
N PHE A 190 -38.93 -20.38 34.57
CA PHE A 190 -38.70 -18.95 34.33
C PHE A 190 -39.53 -18.07 35.27
N PHE A 191 -40.82 -18.39 35.47
CA PHE A 191 -41.69 -17.63 36.38
C PHE A 191 -41.29 -17.81 37.85
N ASN A 192 -40.73 -18.96 38.23
CA ASN A 192 -40.17 -19.17 39.57
C ASN A 192 -38.89 -18.34 39.79
N ILE A 193 -38.03 -18.23 38.79
CA ILE A 193 -36.80 -17.42 38.87
C ILE A 193 -37.11 -15.91 38.93
N VAL A 194 -38.10 -15.43 38.17
CA VAL A 194 -38.52 -14.01 38.19
C VAL A 194 -39.22 -13.64 39.51
N LYS A 195 -39.93 -14.59 40.15
CA LYS A 195 -40.53 -14.39 41.48
C LYS A 195 -39.51 -14.10 42.59
N GLU A 196 -38.27 -14.58 42.45
CA GLU A 196 -37.21 -14.39 43.44
C GLU A 196 -36.51 -13.01 43.37
N ARG A 197 -37.02 -12.07 42.55
CA ARG A 197 -36.47 -10.71 42.36
C ARG A 197 -34.98 -10.69 41.98
N LYS A 198 -34.56 -11.64 41.15
CA LYS A 198 -33.16 -11.75 40.71
C LYS A 198 -32.89 -10.82 39.54
N THR A 199 -31.84 -10.01 39.66
CA THR A 199 -31.48 -8.97 38.70
C THR A 199 -30.75 -9.50 37.46
N GLN A 200 -30.23 -10.73 37.51
CA GLN A 200 -29.55 -11.43 36.41
C GLN A 200 -29.55 -12.95 36.64
N VAL A 201 -29.65 -13.72 35.55
CA VAL A 201 -29.71 -15.20 35.57
C VAL A 201 -28.74 -15.74 34.53
N PHE A 202 -27.76 -16.53 34.96
CA PHE A 202 -26.81 -17.19 34.05
C PHE A 202 -26.95 -18.72 34.15
N ARG A 203 -26.79 -19.40 33.01
CA ARG A 203 -26.78 -20.86 32.91
C ARG A 203 -25.34 -21.35 32.78
N THR A 204 -24.89 -22.21 33.68
CA THR A 204 -23.61 -22.91 33.53
C THR A 204 -23.79 -24.17 32.70
N ASN A 205 -22.93 -24.39 31.71
CA ASN A 205 -23.10 -25.38 30.65
C ASN A 205 -22.98 -26.87 31.08
N THR A 206 -22.89 -27.17 32.37
CA THR A 206 -22.64 -28.55 32.86
C THR A 206 -23.54 -29.00 33.99
N SER A 207 -24.55 -28.22 34.40
CA SER A 207 -25.57 -28.68 35.35
C SER A 207 -26.86 -27.90 35.15
N THR A 208 -28.01 -28.53 35.42
CA THR A 208 -29.33 -27.91 35.52
C THR A 208 -29.45 -26.89 36.66
N THR A 209 -28.34 -26.53 37.31
CA THR A 209 -28.26 -25.56 38.39
C THR A 209 -28.05 -24.15 37.84
N TYR A 210 -28.97 -23.24 38.12
CA TYR A 210 -28.79 -21.82 37.87
C TYR A 210 -27.83 -21.23 38.90
N GLN A 211 -26.81 -20.49 38.46
CA GLN A 211 -25.95 -19.71 39.35
C GLN A 211 -26.48 -18.27 39.43
N TYR A 212 -26.60 -17.77 40.66
CA TYR A 212 -27.17 -16.46 40.96
C TYR A 212 -26.07 -15.55 41.50
N ALA A 213 -25.91 -14.37 40.90
CA ALA A 213 -25.11 -13.31 41.48
C ALA A 213 -26.05 -12.42 42.33
N TYR A 214 -25.87 -12.44 43.65
CA TYR A 214 -26.47 -11.44 44.53
C TYR A 214 -25.45 -10.30 44.70
N GLY A 215 -25.64 -9.21 43.97
CA GLY A 215 -24.76 -8.03 44.02
C GLY A 215 -25.32 -6.87 43.22
N PRO A 216 -24.90 -5.62 43.51
CA PRO A 216 -25.47 -4.43 42.87
C PRO A 216 -25.15 -4.46 41.38
N THR A 217 -26.22 -4.58 40.60
CA THR A 217 -26.39 -4.20 39.18
C THR A 217 -25.11 -4.09 38.35
N PHE A 218 -24.89 -5.10 37.50
CA PHE A 218 -24.23 -4.91 36.21
C PHE A 218 -25.03 -3.85 35.44
N LEU A 219 -24.54 -2.60 35.47
CA LEU A 219 -25.08 -1.47 34.70
C LEU A 219 -24.62 -1.63 33.26
N ILE A 220 -25.49 -2.20 32.41
CA ILE A 220 -25.44 -1.85 30.99
C ILE A 220 -25.95 -0.42 30.93
N SER A 221 -25.04 0.53 30.71
CA SER A 221 -25.38 1.92 30.41
C SER A 221 -26.19 1.95 29.12
N THR A 222 -27.50 1.94 29.22
CA THR A 222 -28.39 2.38 28.14
C THR A 222 -28.31 3.90 28.09
N GLY A 223 -27.64 4.42 27.07
CA GLY A 223 -27.97 5.76 26.56
C GLY A 223 -29.29 5.70 25.81
#